data_AF-A0A5B8MBR0-F1
#
_entry.id   AF-A0A5B8MBR0-F1
#
_cell.length_a   1.000
_cell.length_b   1.000
_cell.length_c   1.000
_cell.angle_alpha   90.00
_cell.angle_beta   90.00
_cell.angle_gamma   90.00
#
_symmetry.space_group_name_H-M   'P 1'
#
loop_
_entity.id
_entity.type
_entity.pdbx_description
1 polymer ?
#
loop_
_entity_poly.entity_id
_entity_poly.type
_entity_poly.pdbx_seq_one_letter_code
_entity_poly.pdbx_strand_id
1 'polypeptide(L)'
;METTTTTTTTCLEFYSGVGGLHYSLRKARKGEDVKVIEAFDVNDLANVVYEFNHGIKPTSRDIGSLEAKDLDGKADAWLLSPPCQPYTRQGLQRGSEDPRAQSFIKLLDKLGDLECKPSYLLIENVVGFEESETRNHLVDTMKRNNYTTQEFLVSPIDLGVPYSRARYFCLAKISPLKFLRGENDFKISKGPPEVGKVPQECRPLKEYLSEELVFENYSESSDLWAQCLVKSGVRKYLGAIDIVSPHSRRCCCFTKSYYKYYKGTGSLIAVNSVPLEDGQRSFVEEDGTVHIQFSTVSSSEMDNLEKVEDSLLDQLVLRYFTPREVANLHSFPSDFSFPEGITRKQRYSLLGNSLSVAVVAHLLEYLFQEGSG
;
A
#
# COMPACT_ATOMS: atom_id res chain seq x y z
N MET A 1 5.07 -11.80 41.74
CA MET A 1 5.14 -10.80 40.66
C MET A 1 6.16 -11.34 39.67
N GLU A 2 5.70 -12.07 38.66
CA GLU A 2 6.57 -12.47 37.55
C GLU A 2 6.98 -11.19 36.81
N THR A 3 8.27 -10.87 36.88
CA THR A 3 8.89 -9.90 35.98
C THR A 3 8.86 -10.51 34.59
N THR A 4 7.82 -10.20 33.82
CA THR A 4 7.80 -10.43 32.38
C THR A 4 8.93 -9.60 31.79
N THR A 5 10.09 -10.24 31.54
CA THR A 5 11.14 -9.70 30.68
C THR A 5 10.50 -9.40 29.34
N THR A 6 10.22 -8.12 29.09
CA THR A 6 9.68 -7.66 27.81
C THR A 6 10.82 -7.82 26.81
N THR A 7 10.74 -8.85 25.96
CA THR A 7 11.72 -9.08 24.91
C THR A 7 11.57 -7.98 23.87
N THR A 8 12.54 -7.06 23.81
CA THR A 8 12.57 -6.00 22.79
C THR A 8 12.79 -6.62 21.42
N THR A 9 11.90 -6.36 20.46
CA THR A 9 12.12 -6.71 19.05
C THR A 9 12.90 -5.58 18.37
N THR A 10 14.08 -5.86 17.84
CA THR A 10 14.89 -4.88 17.11
C THR A 10 14.81 -5.08 15.59
N CYS A 11 14.82 -3.98 14.83
CA CYS A 11 14.58 -4.01 13.38
C CYS A 11 15.51 -3.08 12.60
N LEU A 12 15.96 -3.52 11.42
CA LEU A 12 16.46 -2.65 10.34
C LEU A 12 15.37 -2.50 9.27
N GLU A 13 15.05 -1.26 8.90
CA GLU A 13 14.01 -0.95 7.92
C GLU A 13 14.64 -0.44 6.61
N PHE A 14 14.59 -1.24 5.55
CA PHE A 14 15.15 -0.91 4.25
C PHE A 14 14.06 -0.42 3.30
N TYR A 15 14.40 0.60 2.49
CA TYR A 15 13.45 1.27 1.60
C TYR A 15 12.26 1.84 2.40
N SER A 16 12.60 2.53 3.49
CA SER A 16 11.66 2.90 4.56
C SER A 16 10.53 3.83 4.11
N GLY A 17 10.74 4.60 3.05
CA GLY A 17 9.76 5.56 2.54
C GLY A 17 9.27 6.49 3.65
N VAL A 18 7.95 6.54 3.84
CA VAL A 18 7.31 7.35 4.90
C VAL A 18 7.06 6.58 6.20
N GLY A 19 7.67 5.40 6.38
CA GLY A 19 7.58 4.60 7.61
C GLY A 19 6.40 3.64 7.68
N GLY A 20 5.91 3.18 6.53
CA GLY A 20 4.82 2.20 6.47
C GLY A 20 5.16 0.88 7.19
N LEU A 21 6.39 0.37 7.01
CA LEU A 21 6.86 -0.84 7.70
C LEU A 21 7.00 -0.58 9.21
N HIS A 22 7.55 0.57 9.62
CA HIS A 22 7.60 0.97 11.04
C HIS A 22 6.22 0.96 11.72
N TYR A 23 5.23 1.64 11.13
CA TYR A 23 3.86 1.64 11.68
C TYR A 23 3.27 0.23 11.75
N SER A 24 3.53 -0.59 10.74
CA SER A 24 3.06 -1.97 10.70
C SER A 24 3.67 -2.83 11.80
N LEU A 25 4.97 -2.67 12.05
CA LEU A 25 5.69 -3.36 13.10
C LEU A 25 5.17 -2.98 14.49
N ARG A 26 4.98 -1.68 14.78
CA ARG A 26 4.39 -1.20 16.03
C ARG A 26 2.97 -1.72 16.23
N LYS A 27 2.19 -1.82 15.15
CA LYS A 27 0.82 -2.34 15.19
C LYS A 27 0.78 -3.84 15.48
N ALA A 28 1.64 -4.63 14.82
CA ALA A 28 1.71 -6.08 14.98
C ALA A 28 2.18 -6.51 16.38
N ARG A 29 3.04 -5.70 16.99
CA ARG A 29 3.65 -5.95 18.31
C ARG A 29 3.09 -5.00 19.38
N LYS A 30 1.80 -4.64 19.27
CA LYS A 30 1.17 -3.67 20.17
C LYS A 30 1.24 -4.16 21.62
N GLY A 31 1.86 -3.36 22.48
CA GLY A 31 2.05 -3.69 23.90
C GLY A 31 3.39 -4.35 24.22
N GLU A 32 4.22 -4.62 23.20
CA GLU A 32 5.60 -5.07 23.34
C GLU A 32 6.57 -3.91 23.10
N ASP A 33 7.81 -4.06 23.55
CA ASP A 33 8.88 -3.11 23.25
C ASP A 33 9.45 -3.41 21.85
N VAL A 34 9.45 -2.40 20.98
CA VAL A 34 9.92 -2.53 19.60
C VAL A 34 10.76 -1.33 19.20
N LYS A 35 11.91 -1.62 18.61
CA LYS A 35 12.89 -0.60 18.24
C LYS A 35 13.36 -0.79 16.80
N VAL A 36 13.01 0.17 15.94
CA VAL A 36 13.71 0.34 14.67
C VAL A 36 15.07 0.96 14.97
N ILE A 37 16.13 0.19 14.77
CA ILE A 37 17.51 0.58 15.06
C ILE A 37 17.98 1.60 14.04
N GLU A 38 17.71 1.34 12.77
CA GLU A 38 18.08 2.19 11.66
C GLU A 38 17.09 1.99 10.51
N ALA A 39 16.79 3.09 9.81
CA ALA A 39 15.95 3.10 8.62
C ALA A 39 16.76 3.65 7.45
N PHE A 40 16.54 3.12 6.24
CA PHE A 40 17.29 3.48 5.03
C PHE A 40 16.35 3.86 3.91
N ASP A 41 16.55 5.03 3.32
CA ASP A 41 15.91 5.42 2.06
C ASP A 41 16.71 6.56 1.40
N VAL A 42 16.91 6.49 0.09
CA VAL A 42 17.65 7.51 -0.67
C VAL A 42 16.79 8.74 -0.98
N ASN A 43 15.49 8.69 -0.73
CA ASN A 43 14.57 9.78 -0.99
C ASN A 43 14.50 10.74 0.19
N ASP A 44 15.21 11.87 0.09
CA ASP A 44 15.25 12.89 1.15
C ASP A 44 13.87 13.41 1.55
N LEU A 45 12.95 13.52 0.60
CA LEU A 45 11.58 13.96 0.89
C LEU A 45 10.81 12.92 1.71
N ALA A 46 11.03 11.63 1.44
CA ALA A 46 10.45 10.55 2.25
C ALA A 46 11.07 10.55 3.67
N ASN A 47 12.39 10.76 3.76
CA ASN A 47 13.12 10.84 5.02
C ASN A 47 12.63 11.98 5.92
N VAL A 48 12.33 13.15 5.36
CA VAL A 48 11.74 14.27 6.10
C VAL A 48 10.38 13.89 6.71
N VAL A 49 9.54 13.17 5.96
CA VAL A 49 8.23 12.72 6.47
C VAL A 49 8.40 11.60 7.50
N TYR A 50 9.32 10.67 7.28
CA TYR A 50 9.64 9.61 8.23
C TYR A 50 10.10 10.20 9.57
N GLU A 51 11.11 11.08 9.55
CA GLU A 51 11.69 11.71 10.74
C GLU A 51 10.62 12.50 11.51
N PHE A 52 9.78 13.24 10.81
CA PHE A 52 8.67 13.98 11.41
C PHE A 52 7.70 13.08 12.19
N ASN A 53 7.41 11.87 11.70
CA ASN A 53 6.46 10.95 12.33
C ASN A 53 7.08 10.04 13.40
N HIS A 54 8.35 9.68 13.23
CA HIS A 54 9.00 8.65 14.06
C HIS A 54 10.08 9.18 15.00
N GLY A 55 10.54 10.42 14.81
CA GLY A 55 11.65 11.01 15.56
C GLY A 55 13.01 10.36 15.28
N ILE A 56 13.09 9.53 14.22
CA ILE A 56 14.30 8.84 13.78
C ILE A 56 14.61 9.34 12.38
N LYS A 57 15.81 9.87 12.18
CA LYS A 57 16.28 10.30 10.87
C LYS A 57 16.77 9.10 10.07
N PRO A 58 16.16 8.75 8.93
CA PRO A 58 16.69 7.68 8.09
C PRO A 58 18.03 8.04 7.47
N THR A 59 18.82 7.01 7.19
CA THR A 59 20.10 7.10 6.50
C THR A 59 19.86 7.20 4.99
N SER A 60 20.29 8.30 4.36
CA SER A 60 20.25 8.49 2.89
C SER A 60 21.36 7.75 2.12
N ARG A 61 22.13 6.86 2.77
CA ARG A 61 23.15 6.03 2.10
C ARG A 61 22.46 5.07 1.14
N ASP A 62 23.07 4.86 -0.03
CA ASP A 62 22.64 3.81 -0.94
C ASP A 62 22.75 2.45 -0.24
N ILE A 63 21.65 1.70 -0.21
CA ILE A 63 21.58 0.36 0.39
C ILE A 63 22.58 -0.58 -0.28
N GLY A 64 22.84 -0.41 -1.58
CA GLY A 64 23.84 -1.19 -2.31
C GLY A 64 25.29 -0.92 -1.90
N SER A 65 25.54 0.07 -1.05
CA SER A 65 26.87 0.43 -0.50
C SER A 65 27.07 0.01 0.96
N LEU A 66 26.10 -0.68 1.56
CA LEU A 66 26.22 -1.21 2.91
C LEU A 66 27.17 -2.41 2.94
N GLU A 67 27.99 -2.49 3.97
CA GLU A 67 28.91 -3.61 4.20
C GLU A 67 28.43 -4.50 5.34
N ALA A 68 28.97 -5.73 5.45
CA ALA A 68 28.56 -6.67 6.50
C ALA A 68 28.68 -6.06 7.91
N LYS A 69 29.75 -5.30 8.20
CA LYS A 69 29.92 -4.58 9.47
C LYS A 69 28.82 -3.55 9.78
N ASP A 70 28.12 -3.05 8.76
CA ASP A 70 27.01 -2.12 8.93
C ASP A 70 25.71 -2.85 9.30
N LEU A 71 25.67 -4.18 9.27
CA LEU A 71 24.44 -4.98 9.32
C LEU A 71 24.50 -6.15 10.32
N ASP A 72 25.67 -6.76 10.48
CA ASP A 72 25.89 -8.00 11.22
C ASP A 72 25.50 -7.85 12.70
N GLY A 73 24.62 -8.74 13.18
CA GLY A 73 24.14 -8.74 14.56
C GLY A 73 23.39 -7.48 15.02
N LYS A 74 23.02 -6.57 14.10
CA LYS A 74 22.40 -5.28 14.48
C LYS A 74 20.95 -5.37 14.91
N ALA A 75 20.18 -6.33 14.38
CA ALA A 75 18.75 -6.41 14.60
C ALA A 75 18.20 -7.83 14.44
N ASP A 76 17.10 -8.11 15.13
CA ASP A 76 16.37 -9.38 15.07
C ASP A 76 15.57 -9.55 13.77
N ALA A 77 15.14 -8.44 13.16
CA ALA A 77 14.30 -8.45 11.97
C ALA A 77 14.80 -7.48 10.89
N TRP A 78 14.67 -7.87 9.63
CA TRP A 78 14.76 -6.95 8.49
C TRP A 78 13.41 -6.79 7.81
N LEU A 79 12.98 -5.54 7.62
CA LEU A 79 11.76 -5.21 6.89
C LEU A 79 12.12 -4.45 5.62
N LEU A 80 11.62 -4.91 4.47
CA LEU A 80 12.05 -4.41 3.16
C LEU A 80 10.85 -4.16 2.23
N SER A 81 10.87 -3.03 1.52
CA SER A 81 9.96 -2.73 0.39
C SER A 81 10.77 -2.22 -0.82
N PRO A 82 11.59 -3.09 -1.44
CA PRO A 82 12.46 -2.68 -2.53
C PRO A 82 11.68 -2.14 -3.74
N PRO A 83 12.24 -1.17 -4.49
CA PRO A 83 11.60 -0.62 -5.67
C PRO A 83 11.36 -1.68 -6.75
N CYS A 84 10.16 -1.67 -7.33
CA CYS A 84 9.67 -2.73 -8.21
C CYS A 84 10.08 -2.63 -9.70
N GLN A 85 10.84 -1.61 -10.10
CA GLN A 85 11.19 -1.43 -11.52
C GLN A 85 12.38 -2.34 -11.87
N PRO A 86 12.26 -3.21 -12.91
CA PRO A 86 11.35 -3.12 -14.06
C PRO A 86 10.23 -4.17 -14.16
N TYR A 87 9.85 -4.88 -13.09
CA TYR A 87 9.01 -6.10 -13.14
C TYR A 87 7.53 -5.92 -13.54
N THR A 88 7.17 -4.82 -14.21
CA THR A 88 5.80 -4.52 -14.66
C THR A 88 5.52 -5.07 -16.06
N ARG A 89 4.32 -5.64 -16.30
CA ARG A 89 3.80 -6.15 -17.58
C ARG A 89 3.93 -5.21 -18.81
N GLN A 90 4.18 -3.92 -18.63
CA GLN A 90 4.25 -2.90 -19.70
C GLN A 90 5.63 -2.24 -19.85
N GLY A 91 6.63 -2.64 -19.07
CA GLY A 91 7.99 -2.11 -19.17
C GLY A 91 8.89 -2.95 -20.08
N LEU A 92 9.79 -2.30 -20.82
CA LEU A 92 10.90 -2.98 -21.50
C LEU A 92 11.61 -3.88 -20.48
N GLN A 93 11.71 -5.18 -20.76
CA GLN A 93 12.37 -6.20 -19.94
C GLN A 93 13.89 -5.99 -19.88
N ARG A 94 14.34 -4.85 -19.33
CA ARG A 94 15.75 -4.61 -19.01
C ARG A 94 15.99 -5.11 -17.58
N GLY A 95 15.88 -6.43 -17.37
CA GLY A 95 15.81 -7.10 -16.07
C GLY A 95 16.80 -6.64 -14.99
N SER A 96 17.82 -7.44 -14.72
CA SER A 96 18.78 -7.31 -13.61
C SER A 96 19.79 -6.14 -13.73
N GLU A 97 19.75 -5.39 -14.83
CA GLU A 97 20.61 -4.24 -15.08
C GLU A 97 20.09 -2.91 -14.47
N ASP A 98 18.86 -2.89 -13.94
CA ASP A 98 18.34 -1.70 -13.26
C ASP A 98 19.08 -1.50 -11.91
N PRO A 99 19.74 -0.35 -11.67
CA PRO A 99 20.42 -0.07 -10.39
C PRO A 99 19.53 -0.25 -9.16
N ARG A 100 18.21 -0.10 -9.33
CA ARG A 100 17.23 -0.26 -8.25
C ARG A 100 17.05 -1.72 -7.86
N ALA A 101 17.02 -2.63 -8.83
CA ALA A 101 17.05 -4.07 -8.57
C ALA A 101 18.41 -4.50 -8.00
N GLN A 102 19.51 -3.88 -8.45
CA GLN A 102 20.86 -4.19 -7.98
C GLN A 102 21.06 -3.89 -6.50
N SER A 103 20.51 -2.79 -5.97
CA SER A 103 20.60 -2.48 -4.54
C SER A 103 20.00 -3.59 -3.66
N PHE A 104 18.88 -4.18 -4.09
CA PHE A 104 18.25 -5.28 -3.40
C PHE A 104 19.03 -6.60 -3.54
N ILE A 105 19.52 -6.91 -4.74
CA ILE A 105 20.36 -8.10 -4.97
C ILE A 105 21.62 -8.05 -4.11
N LYS A 106 22.32 -6.91 -4.09
CA LYS A 106 23.51 -6.71 -3.24
C LYS A 106 23.20 -6.90 -1.76
N LEU A 107 22.07 -6.38 -1.29
CA LEU A 107 21.66 -6.57 0.10
C LEU A 107 21.40 -8.05 0.43
N LEU A 108 20.79 -8.81 -0.50
CA LEU A 108 20.61 -10.27 -0.37
C LEU A 108 21.95 -11.00 -0.37
N ASP A 109 22.90 -10.61 -1.20
CA ASP A 109 24.24 -11.21 -1.19
C ASP A 109 24.95 -10.94 0.15
N LYS A 110 24.86 -9.71 0.66
CA LYS A 110 25.41 -9.34 1.97
C LYS A 110 24.77 -10.09 3.13
N LEU A 111 23.48 -10.44 3.06
CA LEU A 111 22.83 -11.30 4.05
C LEU A 111 23.55 -12.66 4.16
N GLY A 112 24.04 -13.19 3.04
CA GLY A 112 24.81 -14.43 3.01
C GLY A 112 26.10 -14.35 3.81
N ASP A 113 26.75 -13.19 3.75
CA ASP A 113 28.05 -12.92 4.37
C ASP A 113 27.98 -12.65 5.88
N LEU A 114 26.79 -12.46 6.46
CA LEU A 114 26.63 -12.15 7.89
C LEU A 114 26.92 -13.36 8.78
N GLU A 115 27.61 -13.15 9.89
CA GLU A 115 27.81 -14.17 10.93
C GLU A 115 26.55 -14.29 11.80
N CYS A 116 26.01 -13.14 12.23
CA CYS A 116 24.81 -12.99 13.03
C CYS A 116 23.66 -12.45 12.17
N LYS A 117 22.97 -13.38 11.51
CA LYS A 117 21.84 -13.13 10.62
C LYS A 117 20.56 -12.76 11.42
N PRO A 118 19.67 -11.91 10.87
CA PRO A 118 18.38 -11.62 11.49
C PRO A 118 17.51 -12.88 11.61
N SER A 119 16.67 -12.97 12.64
CA SER A 119 15.77 -14.11 12.82
C SER A 119 14.58 -14.08 11.86
N TYR A 120 14.15 -12.88 11.48
CA TYR A 120 12.93 -12.65 10.70
C TYR A 120 13.18 -11.71 9.52
N LEU A 121 12.58 -12.01 8.37
CA LEU A 121 12.50 -11.05 7.27
C LEU A 121 11.06 -10.94 6.74
N LEU A 122 10.68 -9.73 6.37
CA LEU A 122 9.50 -9.45 5.56
C LEU A 122 9.91 -8.61 4.35
N ILE A 123 9.55 -9.09 3.17
CA ILE A 123 9.77 -8.40 1.90
C ILE A 123 8.40 -8.12 1.28
N GLU A 124 8.12 -6.85 0.97
CA GLU A 124 6.98 -6.42 0.16
C GLU A 124 7.43 -6.12 -1.28
N ASN A 125 6.61 -6.48 -2.26
CA ASN A 125 6.83 -6.11 -3.66
C ASN A 125 5.51 -6.08 -4.45
N VAL A 126 5.56 -5.69 -5.73
CA VAL A 126 4.38 -5.70 -6.60
C VAL A 126 3.98 -7.10 -7.05
N VAL A 127 2.71 -7.23 -7.44
CA VAL A 127 2.25 -8.40 -8.22
C VAL A 127 3.03 -8.48 -9.53
N GLY A 128 3.49 -9.67 -9.87
CA GLY A 128 4.42 -9.96 -10.96
C GLY A 128 5.87 -10.13 -10.52
N PHE A 129 6.23 -9.67 -9.31
CA PHE A 129 7.57 -9.92 -8.76
C PHE A 129 7.83 -11.42 -8.57
N GLU A 130 6.80 -12.19 -8.27
CA GLU A 130 6.85 -13.65 -8.13
C GLU A 130 7.31 -14.40 -9.38
N GLU A 131 7.24 -13.77 -10.55
CA GLU A 131 7.70 -14.32 -11.83
C GLU A 131 9.12 -13.87 -12.19
N SER A 132 9.78 -13.08 -11.33
CA SER A 132 11.07 -12.45 -11.63
C SER A 132 12.28 -13.29 -11.24
N GLU A 133 13.41 -13.09 -11.94
CA GLU A 133 14.71 -13.65 -11.57
C GLU A 133 15.18 -13.17 -10.18
N THR A 134 14.82 -11.95 -9.79
CA THR A 134 15.16 -11.40 -8.48
C THR A 134 14.41 -12.10 -7.35
N ARG A 135 13.17 -12.54 -7.59
CA ARG A 135 12.47 -13.42 -6.63
C ARG A 135 13.16 -14.78 -6.52
N ASN A 136 13.64 -15.35 -7.63
CA ASN A 136 14.39 -16.62 -7.57
C ASN A 136 15.66 -16.45 -6.73
N HIS A 137 16.42 -15.36 -6.96
CA HIS A 137 17.60 -15.03 -6.16
C HIS A 137 17.27 -14.85 -4.68
N LEU A 138 16.15 -14.18 -4.35
CA LEU A 138 15.65 -14.05 -2.99
C LEU A 138 15.42 -15.42 -2.34
N VAL A 139 14.61 -16.29 -2.96
CA VAL A 139 14.27 -17.61 -2.40
C VAL A 139 15.50 -18.50 -2.28
N ASP A 140 16.39 -18.50 -3.28
CA ASP A 140 17.64 -19.27 -3.24
C ASP A 140 18.59 -18.77 -2.15
N THR A 141 18.66 -17.45 -1.95
CA THR A 141 19.43 -16.85 -0.86
C THR A 141 18.87 -17.24 0.49
N MET A 142 17.55 -17.18 0.68
CA MET A 142 16.91 -17.61 1.93
C MET A 142 17.22 -19.08 2.23
N LYS A 143 17.05 -19.96 1.23
CA LYS A 143 17.33 -21.39 1.37
C LYS A 143 18.79 -21.69 1.72
N ARG A 144 19.75 -21.05 1.03
CA ARG A 144 21.20 -21.22 1.30
C ARG A 144 21.61 -20.75 2.69
N ASN A 145 20.84 -19.83 3.28
CA ASN A 145 21.11 -19.26 4.58
C ASN A 145 20.23 -19.84 5.70
N ASN A 146 19.67 -21.05 5.50
CA ASN A 146 18.86 -21.78 6.46
C ASN A 146 17.57 -21.06 6.90
N TYR A 147 16.98 -20.26 6.01
CA TYR A 147 15.64 -19.71 6.21
C TYR A 147 14.57 -20.61 5.58
N THR A 148 13.45 -20.74 6.27
CA THR A 148 12.19 -21.20 5.69
C THR A 148 11.40 -19.97 5.24
N THR A 149 10.74 -20.05 4.08
CA THR A 149 9.96 -18.94 3.52
C THR A 149 8.48 -19.30 3.31
N GLN A 150 7.62 -18.29 3.37
CA GLN A 150 6.23 -18.35 2.90
C GLN A 150 5.88 -17.11 2.10
N GLU A 151 5.21 -17.30 0.96
CA GLU A 151 4.91 -16.23 0.01
C GLU A 151 3.40 -16.02 -0.15
N PHE A 152 2.99 -14.75 -0.28
CA PHE A 152 1.59 -14.34 -0.30
C PHE A 152 1.33 -13.27 -1.37
N LEU A 153 0.14 -13.31 -1.97
CA LEU A 153 -0.47 -12.22 -2.73
C LEU A 153 -1.66 -11.71 -1.94
N VAL A 154 -1.55 -10.52 -1.35
CA VAL A 154 -2.56 -9.96 -0.45
C VAL A 154 -2.93 -8.54 -0.86
N SER A 155 -4.22 -8.21 -0.79
CA SER A 155 -4.78 -6.88 -0.98
C SER A 155 -5.49 -6.43 0.30
N PRO A 156 -5.55 -5.13 0.61
CA PRO A 156 -6.30 -4.63 1.77
C PRO A 156 -7.77 -5.04 1.79
N ILE A 157 -8.36 -5.24 0.61
CA ILE A 157 -9.73 -5.76 0.45
C ILE A 157 -9.92 -7.15 1.08
N ASP A 158 -8.87 -7.97 1.13
CA ASP A 158 -8.90 -9.29 1.76
C ASP A 158 -8.94 -9.18 3.30
N LEU A 159 -8.70 -7.98 3.84
CA LEU A 159 -8.75 -7.66 5.28
C LEU A 159 -9.87 -6.67 5.62
N GLY A 160 -10.86 -6.51 4.73
CA GLY A 160 -12.05 -5.67 4.98
C GLY A 160 -11.83 -4.17 4.78
N VAL A 161 -10.70 -3.75 4.20
CA VAL A 161 -10.45 -2.35 3.83
C VAL A 161 -10.88 -2.14 2.38
N PRO A 162 -11.72 -1.13 2.04
CA PRO A 162 -12.28 -0.94 0.70
C PRO A 162 -11.28 -0.38 -0.31
N TYR A 163 -10.11 -1.00 -0.43
CA TYR A 163 -8.98 -0.52 -1.21
C TYR A 163 -8.28 -1.66 -1.96
N SER A 164 -8.33 -1.62 -3.29
CA SER A 164 -7.68 -2.60 -4.15
C SER A 164 -6.19 -2.26 -4.30
N ARG A 165 -5.32 -2.98 -3.57
CA ARG A 165 -3.86 -2.84 -3.66
C ARG A 165 -3.18 -4.18 -3.44
N ALA A 166 -3.37 -5.12 -4.36
CA ALA A 166 -2.68 -6.40 -4.32
C ALA A 166 -1.16 -6.21 -4.37
N ARG A 167 -0.44 -6.92 -3.50
CA ARG A 167 1.02 -6.93 -3.38
C ARG A 167 1.52 -8.33 -3.09
N TYR A 168 2.75 -8.58 -3.53
CA TYR A 168 3.53 -9.75 -3.18
C TYR A 168 4.20 -9.53 -1.82
N PHE A 169 4.23 -10.59 -1.02
CA PHE A 169 4.96 -10.64 0.23
C PHE A 169 5.74 -11.94 0.34
N CYS A 170 6.97 -11.85 0.85
CA CYS A 170 7.77 -13.00 1.27
C CYS A 170 8.13 -12.84 2.74
N LEU A 171 7.75 -13.84 3.54
CA LEU A 171 8.07 -13.95 4.95
C LEU A 171 9.16 -15.00 5.11
N ALA A 172 10.20 -14.72 5.89
CA ALA A 172 11.30 -15.67 6.13
C ALA A 172 11.62 -15.79 7.63
N LYS A 173 11.86 -17.02 8.08
CA LYS A 173 12.30 -17.37 9.44
C LYS A 173 13.58 -18.17 9.40
N ILE A 174 14.58 -17.80 10.20
CA ILE A 174 15.81 -18.58 10.30
C ILE A 174 15.57 -19.84 11.13
N SER A 175 16.14 -20.98 10.72
CA SER A 175 16.13 -22.20 11.53
C SER A 175 16.79 -21.96 12.90
N PRO A 176 16.23 -22.47 14.01
CA PRO A 176 15.17 -23.48 14.10
C PRO A 176 13.73 -22.93 14.20
N LEU A 177 13.50 -21.64 13.99
CA LEU A 177 12.16 -21.04 14.06
C LEU A 177 11.25 -21.62 12.96
N LYS A 178 9.97 -21.81 13.27
CA LYS A 178 8.99 -22.41 12.34
C LYS A 178 7.74 -21.56 12.23
N PHE A 179 7.14 -21.56 11.05
CA PHE A 179 5.79 -21.02 10.87
C PHE A 179 4.77 -21.92 11.55
N LEU A 180 3.66 -21.34 12.00
CA LEU A 180 2.55 -22.09 12.62
C LEU A 180 1.99 -23.19 11.71
N ARG A 181 2.02 -23.00 10.39
CA ARG A 181 1.43 -23.92 9.42
C ARG A 181 2.40 -24.18 8.28
N GLY A 182 2.84 -25.45 8.18
CA GLY A 182 3.48 -26.05 7.00
C GLY A 182 4.82 -25.45 6.56
N GLU A 183 5.61 -26.28 5.87
CA GLU A 183 6.62 -25.80 4.93
C GLU A 183 5.86 -25.50 3.63
N ASN A 184 5.85 -24.24 3.16
CA ASN A 184 5.26 -23.97 1.85
C ASN A 184 6.25 -24.47 0.80
N ASP A 185 5.95 -25.63 0.22
CA ASP A 185 6.64 -26.21 -0.94
C ASP A 185 6.40 -25.36 -2.20
N PHE A 186 6.97 -24.15 -2.20
CA PHE A 186 7.02 -23.21 -3.34
C PHE A 186 5.67 -22.69 -3.87
N LYS A 187 4.56 -22.94 -3.16
CA LYS A 187 3.25 -22.40 -3.55
C LYS A 187 2.99 -21.05 -2.90
N ILE A 188 2.71 -20.05 -3.74
CA ILE A 188 2.31 -18.72 -3.31
C ILE A 188 0.83 -18.75 -2.90
N SER A 189 0.55 -18.30 -1.68
CA SER A 189 -0.81 -18.22 -1.16
C SER A 189 -1.52 -16.99 -1.72
N LYS A 190 -2.78 -17.14 -2.14
CA LYS A 190 -3.64 -16.02 -2.53
C LYS A 190 -4.51 -15.65 -1.32
N GLY A 191 -4.36 -14.42 -0.84
CA GLY A 191 -4.99 -13.95 0.39
C GLY A 191 -4.07 -14.04 1.62
N PRO A 192 -4.48 -13.41 2.73
CA PRO A 192 -3.70 -13.36 3.96
C PRO A 192 -3.65 -14.72 4.67
N PRO A 193 -2.62 -14.98 5.50
CA PRO A 193 -2.65 -16.13 6.41
C PRO A 193 -3.82 -15.99 7.41
N GLU A 194 -4.38 -17.11 7.83
CA GLU A 194 -5.45 -17.15 8.83
C GLU A 194 -4.91 -16.84 10.23
N VAL A 195 -4.79 -15.55 10.54
CA VAL A 195 -4.43 -15.04 11.87
C VAL A 195 -5.53 -14.11 12.37
N GLY A 196 -5.96 -14.31 13.62
CA GLY A 196 -7.01 -13.50 14.21
C GLY A 196 -8.35 -13.60 13.47
N LYS A 197 -9.19 -12.57 13.63
CA LYS A 197 -10.48 -12.45 12.93
C LYS A 197 -10.31 -11.55 11.72
N VAL A 198 -10.43 -12.13 10.53
CA VAL A 198 -10.56 -11.36 9.28
C VAL A 198 -12.03 -10.97 9.09
N PRO A 199 -12.34 -9.68 8.84
CA PRO A 199 -13.71 -9.25 8.58
C PRO A 199 -14.33 -10.00 7.39
N GLN A 200 -15.60 -10.40 7.50
CA GLN A 200 -16.31 -11.06 6.40
C GLN A 200 -16.70 -10.09 5.27
N GLU A 201 -16.80 -8.79 5.57
CA GLU A 201 -17.16 -7.76 4.60
C GLU A 201 -16.24 -6.56 4.67
N CYS A 202 -16.08 -5.89 3.52
CA CYS A 202 -15.38 -4.61 3.44
C CYS A 202 -16.23 -3.47 4.00
N ARG A 203 -15.61 -2.61 4.81
CA ARG A 203 -16.23 -1.38 5.32
C ARG A 203 -16.53 -0.41 4.17
N PRO A 204 -17.59 0.41 4.24
CA PRO A 204 -17.86 1.43 3.23
C PRO A 204 -16.81 2.55 3.26
N LEU A 205 -16.60 3.21 2.12
CA LEU A 205 -15.61 4.28 1.97
C LEU A 205 -15.83 5.45 2.93
N LYS A 206 -17.08 5.77 3.30
CA LYS A 206 -17.43 6.87 4.22
C LYS A 206 -16.69 6.82 5.55
N GLU A 207 -16.32 5.64 6.04
CA GLU A 207 -15.54 5.47 7.28
C GLU A 207 -14.08 5.95 7.14
N TYR A 208 -13.61 6.21 5.93
CA TYR A 208 -12.24 6.63 5.62
C TYR A 208 -12.19 8.09 5.12
N LEU A 209 -13.35 8.72 4.90
CA LEU A 209 -13.46 10.08 4.40
C LEU A 209 -13.31 11.13 5.51
N SER A 210 -12.96 12.34 5.12
CA SER A 210 -12.95 13.49 6.04
C SER A 210 -14.37 13.97 6.28
N GLU A 211 -14.76 14.13 7.55
CA GLU A 211 -16.12 14.58 7.93
C GLU A 211 -16.47 15.98 7.36
N GLU A 212 -15.46 16.83 7.15
CA GLU A 212 -15.62 18.16 6.55
C GLU A 212 -15.89 18.12 5.03
N LEU A 213 -15.63 16.98 4.38
CA LEU A 213 -15.72 16.79 2.92
C LEU A 213 -16.86 15.86 2.49
N VAL A 214 -17.99 15.98 3.20
CA VAL A 214 -19.29 15.38 2.87
C VAL A 214 -20.20 16.40 2.20
N PHE A 215 -21.13 15.96 1.35
CA PHE A 215 -21.91 16.87 0.50
C PHE A 215 -22.72 17.89 1.29
N GLU A 216 -23.19 17.55 2.49
CA GLU A 216 -23.91 18.46 3.39
C GLU A 216 -23.07 19.70 3.78
N ASN A 217 -21.75 19.58 3.74
CA ASN A 217 -20.79 20.65 4.04
C ASN A 217 -20.19 21.28 2.76
N TYR A 218 -20.74 20.99 1.58
CA TYR A 218 -20.23 21.48 0.31
C TYR A 218 -20.30 23.00 0.21
N SER A 219 -19.17 23.62 -0.12
CA SER A 219 -19.10 25.05 -0.39
C SER A 219 -17.96 25.37 -1.35
N GLU A 220 -18.27 25.99 -2.49
CA GLU A 220 -17.25 26.44 -3.45
C GLU A 220 -16.33 27.53 -2.89
N SER A 221 -16.80 28.28 -1.88
CA SER A 221 -16.00 29.27 -1.17
C SER A 221 -15.05 28.67 -0.14
N SER A 222 -15.16 27.37 0.18
CA SER A 222 -14.23 26.70 1.09
C SER A 222 -12.93 26.36 0.37
N ASP A 223 -11.82 26.87 0.89
CA ASP A 223 -10.48 26.54 0.40
C ASP A 223 -10.22 25.03 0.42
N LEU A 224 -10.77 24.30 1.41
CA LEU A 224 -10.61 22.86 1.51
C LEU A 224 -11.28 22.14 0.33
N TRP A 225 -12.50 22.55 -0.03
CA TRP A 225 -13.25 21.99 -1.15
C TRP A 225 -12.62 22.36 -2.49
N ALA A 226 -12.34 23.65 -2.72
CA ALA A 226 -11.73 24.13 -3.95
C ALA A 226 -10.40 23.41 -4.27
N GLN A 227 -9.70 22.98 -3.21
CA GLN A 227 -8.49 22.20 -3.32
C GLN A 227 -8.72 20.77 -3.82
N CYS A 228 -9.78 20.07 -3.43
CA CYS A 228 -9.99 18.68 -3.83
C CYS A 228 -10.90 18.49 -5.05
N LEU A 229 -11.68 19.50 -5.45
CA LEU A 229 -12.60 19.40 -6.58
C LEU A 229 -11.89 19.07 -7.90
N VAL A 230 -12.56 18.24 -8.69
CA VAL A 230 -12.10 17.86 -10.03
C VAL A 230 -12.48 18.99 -10.99
N LYS A 231 -11.50 19.47 -11.75
CA LYS A 231 -11.72 20.55 -12.73
C LYS A 231 -12.44 20.02 -13.98
N SER A 232 -13.11 20.93 -14.71
CA SER A 232 -13.96 20.67 -15.89
C SER A 232 -13.36 19.82 -17.02
N GLY A 233 -12.04 19.57 -17.03
CA GLY A 233 -11.35 18.75 -18.02
C GLY A 233 -11.43 17.23 -17.82
N VAL A 234 -12.20 16.74 -16.84
CA VAL A 234 -12.36 15.30 -16.56
C VAL A 234 -13.15 14.56 -17.64
N ARG A 235 -14.04 15.25 -18.37
CA ARG A 235 -15.00 14.67 -19.32
C ARG A 235 -14.34 13.74 -20.36
N LYS A 236 -13.23 14.19 -20.94
CA LYS A 236 -12.45 13.41 -21.94
C LYS A 236 -11.81 12.11 -21.41
N TYR A 237 -11.93 11.82 -20.11
CA TYR A 237 -11.32 10.66 -19.46
C TYR A 237 -12.33 9.74 -18.75
N LEU A 238 -13.63 10.00 -18.85
CA LEU A 238 -14.66 9.27 -18.10
C LEU A 238 -14.64 7.77 -18.35
N GLY A 239 -14.53 7.33 -19.61
CA GLY A 239 -14.39 5.91 -19.96
C GLY A 239 -13.11 5.23 -19.45
N ALA A 240 -12.25 5.97 -18.75
CA ALA A 240 -10.99 5.50 -18.18
C ALA A 240 -10.82 5.83 -16.68
N ILE A 241 -11.82 6.43 -16.03
CA ILE A 241 -11.81 6.77 -14.60
C ILE A 241 -12.78 5.88 -13.85
N ASP A 242 -12.33 5.39 -12.70
CA ASP A 242 -13.17 4.73 -11.72
C ASP A 242 -13.75 5.80 -10.77
N ILE A 243 -15.08 5.95 -10.74
CA ILE A 243 -15.80 6.87 -9.85
C ILE A 243 -16.52 6.04 -8.79
N VAL A 244 -16.33 6.39 -7.52
CA VAL A 244 -16.93 5.70 -6.37
C VAL A 244 -17.79 6.67 -5.57
N SER A 245 -18.61 6.14 -4.66
CA SER A 245 -19.38 6.95 -3.70
C SER A 245 -18.93 6.69 -2.25
N PRO A 246 -19.40 7.48 -1.28
CA PRO A 246 -19.17 7.19 0.15
C PRO A 246 -19.68 5.81 0.60
N HIS A 247 -20.63 5.21 -0.12
CA HIS A 247 -21.20 3.91 0.22
C HIS A 247 -20.45 2.74 -0.40
N SER A 248 -19.74 2.96 -1.52
CA SER A 248 -18.94 1.95 -2.18
C SER A 248 -18.00 1.22 -1.21
N ARG A 249 -17.84 -0.08 -1.42
CA ARG A 249 -16.98 -0.96 -0.60
C ARG A 249 -15.65 -1.31 -1.28
N ARG A 250 -15.29 -0.55 -2.33
CA ARG A 250 -14.05 -0.69 -3.08
C ARG A 250 -13.65 0.64 -3.71
N CYS A 251 -12.35 0.92 -3.74
CA CYS A 251 -11.73 1.87 -4.65
C CYS A 251 -10.45 1.29 -5.28
N CYS A 252 -10.00 1.90 -6.38
CA CYS A 252 -8.81 1.53 -7.13
C CYS A 252 -7.50 1.94 -6.43
N CYS A 253 -6.41 1.26 -6.80
CA CYS A 253 -5.06 1.54 -6.29
C CYS A 253 -4.62 2.98 -6.59
N PHE A 254 -4.38 3.78 -5.54
CA PHE A 254 -3.65 5.06 -5.67
C PHE A 254 -2.19 4.84 -6.05
N THR A 255 -1.76 5.48 -7.15
CA THR A 255 -0.37 5.48 -7.61
C THR A 255 0.30 6.82 -7.34
N LYS A 256 1.62 6.89 -7.47
CA LYS A 256 2.39 8.14 -7.27
C LYS A 256 1.96 9.30 -8.17
N SER A 257 1.19 9.01 -9.22
CA SER A 257 0.70 9.99 -10.18
C SER A 257 -0.76 10.40 -9.96
N TYR A 258 -1.36 9.95 -8.85
CA TYR A 258 -2.68 10.43 -8.44
C TYR A 258 -2.69 11.96 -8.36
N TYR A 259 -3.80 12.60 -8.71
CA TYR A 259 -3.94 14.06 -8.92
C TYR A 259 -3.25 14.64 -10.17
N LYS A 260 -2.27 13.94 -10.78
CA LYS A 260 -1.62 14.39 -12.02
C LYS A 260 -2.28 13.84 -13.28
N TYR A 261 -2.64 12.56 -13.25
CA TYR A 261 -3.35 11.90 -14.34
C TYR A 261 -4.63 11.24 -13.81
N TYR A 262 -5.60 11.06 -14.71
CA TYR A 262 -6.88 10.45 -14.40
C TYR A 262 -6.87 8.91 -14.58
N LYS A 263 -6.38 8.44 -15.73
CA LYS A 263 -6.38 7.01 -16.06
C LYS A 263 -5.38 6.24 -15.22
N GLY A 264 -5.85 5.21 -14.51
CA GLY A 264 -5.00 4.22 -13.84
C GLY A 264 -4.21 4.75 -12.64
N THR A 265 -4.64 5.87 -12.04
CA THR A 265 -3.93 6.46 -10.89
C THR A 265 -4.66 6.36 -9.56
N GLY A 266 -5.93 5.97 -9.57
CA GLY A 266 -6.82 5.86 -8.42
C GLY A 266 -8.24 6.31 -8.75
N SER A 267 -9.19 6.05 -7.86
CA SER A 267 -10.58 6.47 -8.05
C SER A 267 -10.78 7.97 -7.79
N LEU A 268 -11.83 8.54 -8.37
CA LEU A 268 -12.46 9.78 -7.91
C LEU A 268 -13.68 9.44 -7.05
N ILE A 269 -14.10 10.37 -6.19
CA ILE A 269 -15.32 10.20 -5.39
C ILE A 269 -16.38 11.23 -5.79
N ALA A 270 -17.59 10.75 -6.01
CA ALA A 270 -18.80 11.54 -6.13
C ALA A 270 -19.45 11.65 -4.74
N VAL A 271 -19.57 12.86 -4.19
CA VAL A 271 -20.09 13.04 -2.82
C VAL A 271 -21.60 13.22 -2.75
N ASN A 272 -22.25 13.54 -3.86
CA ASN A 272 -23.70 13.67 -3.96
C ASN A 272 -24.32 12.58 -4.83
N SER A 273 -25.61 12.33 -4.60
CA SER A 273 -26.47 11.54 -5.49
C SER A 273 -27.25 12.46 -6.42
N VAL A 274 -27.39 12.08 -7.68
CA VAL A 274 -28.26 12.78 -8.63
C VAL A 274 -29.60 12.03 -8.73
N PRO A 275 -30.75 12.68 -8.45
CA PRO A 275 -32.06 12.08 -8.64
C PRO A 275 -32.29 11.77 -10.13
N LEU A 276 -32.74 10.55 -10.43
CA LEU A 276 -33.07 10.15 -11.79
C LEU A 276 -34.51 10.55 -12.13
N GLU A 277 -34.74 11.03 -13.35
CA GLU A 277 -36.09 11.11 -13.91
C GLU A 277 -36.63 9.69 -14.17
N ASP A 278 -37.95 9.50 -14.05
CA ASP A 278 -38.63 8.22 -14.23
C ASP A 278 -38.19 7.53 -15.54
N GLY A 279 -37.52 6.39 -15.42
CA GLY A 279 -37.09 5.56 -16.55
C GLY A 279 -35.61 5.66 -16.92
N GLN A 280 -34.83 6.58 -16.36
CA GLN A 280 -33.37 6.59 -16.51
C GLN A 280 -32.74 5.77 -15.38
N ARG A 281 -31.86 4.80 -15.71
CA ARG A 281 -31.06 4.06 -14.73
C ARG A 281 -29.64 4.64 -14.70
N SER A 282 -29.28 5.42 -13.68
CA SER A 282 -27.90 5.41 -13.21
C SER A 282 -27.79 4.33 -12.15
N PHE A 283 -26.98 3.31 -12.39
CA PHE A 283 -26.80 2.20 -11.48
C PHE A 283 -26.05 2.69 -10.24
N VAL A 284 -26.79 3.17 -9.23
CA VAL A 284 -26.34 3.07 -7.85
C VAL A 284 -26.66 1.62 -7.48
N GLU A 285 -25.64 0.76 -7.43
CA GLU A 285 -25.85 -0.60 -6.93
C GLU A 285 -26.34 -0.56 -5.47
N GLU A 286 -26.91 -1.65 -4.96
CA GLU A 286 -27.32 -1.75 -3.54
C GLU A 286 -26.12 -1.54 -2.58
N ASP A 287 -24.88 -1.70 -3.07
CA ASP A 287 -23.64 -1.40 -2.35
C ASP A 287 -23.21 0.08 -2.42
N GLY A 288 -23.98 0.92 -3.13
CA GLY A 288 -23.77 2.35 -3.28
C GLY A 288 -22.79 2.76 -4.38
N THR A 289 -22.26 1.85 -5.18
CA THR A 289 -21.36 2.18 -6.29
C THR A 289 -22.12 2.83 -7.43
N VAL A 290 -21.64 4.01 -7.89
CA VAL A 290 -22.15 4.68 -9.09
C VAL A 290 -21.43 4.10 -10.30
N HIS A 291 -22.02 3.10 -10.94
CA HIS A 291 -21.56 2.64 -12.25
C HIS A 291 -22.23 3.49 -13.34
N ILE A 292 -21.47 4.40 -13.95
CA ILE A 292 -21.80 4.89 -15.29
C ILE A 292 -21.38 3.78 -16.27
N GLN A 293 -22.28 2.82 -16.53
CA GLN A 293 -22.01 1.71 -17.43
C GLN A 293 -22.26 2.16 -18.88
N PHE A 294 -21.17 2.42 -19.61
CA PHE A 294 -21.21 2.68 -21.06
C PHE A 294 -21.45 1.36 -21.82
N SER A 295 -22.68 0.86 -21.88
CA SER A 295 -23.00 -0.27 -22.76
C SER A 295 -23.11 0.22 -24.21
N THR A 296 -22.58 -0.55 -25.15
CA THR A 296 -22.62 -0.33 -26.60
C THR A 296 -24.05 -0.08 -27.10
N VAL A 297 -24.34 1.17 -27.46
CA VAL A 297 -25.64 1.57 -28.03
C VAL A 297 -25.45 1.89 -29.52
N SER A 298 -26.52 1.71 -30.30
CA SER A 298 -26.56 2.05 -31.71
C SER A 298 -26.19 3.52 -31.95
N SER A 299 -25.61 3.83 -33.10
CA SER A 299 -25.04 5.14 -33.42
C SER A 299 -26.01 6.33 -33.33
N SER A 300 -27.33 6.11 -33.38
CA SER A 300 -28.34 7.16 -33.25
C SER A 300 -28.78 7.45 -31.80
N GLU A 301 -28.58 6.50 -30.90
CA GLU A 301 -28.91 6.66 -29.46
C GLU A 301 -27.70 7.19 -28.67
N MET A 302 -26.49 7.01 -29.21
CA MET A 302 -25.22 7.49 -28.65
C MET A 302 -25.22 9.01 -28.41
N ASP A 303 -25.71 9.82 -29.36
CA ASP A 303 -25.77 11.28 -29.22
C ASP A 303 -26.73 11.75 -28.11
N ASN A 304 -27.76 10.96 -27.78
CA ASN A 304 -28.69 11.27 -26.70
C ASN A 304 -28.16 10.79 -25.35
N LEU A 305 -27.49 9.64 -25.32
CA LEU A 305 -26.79 9.13 -24.13
C LEU A 305 -25.64 10.05 -23.74
N GLU A 306 -24.78 10.47 -24.67
CA GLU A 306 -23.68 11.40 -24.40
C GLU A 306 -24.18 12.72 -23.79
N LYS A 307 -25.31 13.25 -24.29
CA LYS A 307 -25.93 14.48 -23.73
C LYS A 307 -26.54 14.28 -22.34
N VAL A 308 -27.17 13.14 -22.09
CA VAL A 308 -27.73 12.79 -20.77
C VAL A 308 -26.60 12.55 -19.76
N GLU A 309 -25.54 11.86 -20.19
CA GLU A 309 -24.33 11.63 -19.40
C GLU A 309 -23.63 12.95 -19.04
N ASP A 310 -23.46 13.86 -20.00
CA ASP A 310 -22.89 15.19 -19.76
C ASP A 310 -23.72 16.00 -18.74
N SER A 311 -25.05 15.96 -18.83
CA SER A 311 -25.95 16.64 -17.89
C SER A 311 -25.87 16.05 -16.47
N LEU A 312 -25.78 14.73 -16.34
CA LEU A 312 -25.65 14.05 -15.04
C LEU A 312 -24.28 14.33 -14.39
N LEU A 313 -23.21 14.39 -15.19
CA LEU A 313 -21.86 14.68 -14.71
C LEU A 313 -21.69 16.10 -14.22
N ASP A 314 -22.34 17.06 -14.87
CA ASP A 314 -22.35 18.46 -14.40
C ASP A 314 -23.10 18.62 -13.07
N GLN A 315 -23.97 17.66 -12.74
CA GLN A 315 -24.66 17.60 -11.46
C GLN A 315 -23.85 16.87 -10.38
N LEU A 316 -22.81 16.11 -10.75
CA LEU A 316 -21.96 15.39 -9.79
C LEU A 316 -20.86 16.29 -9.23
N VAL A 317 -20.78 16.32 -7.91
CA VAL A 317 -19.68 16.94 -7.18
C VAL A 317 -18.55 15.92 -7.05
N LEU A 318 -17.68 15.91 -8.07
CA LEU A 318 -16.51 15.03 -8.13
C LEU A 318 -15.30 15.67 -7.43
N ARG A 319 -14.64 14.90 -6.56
CA ARG A 319 -13.38 15.30 -5.94
C ARG A 319 -12.36 14.17 -5.92
N TYR A 320 -11.10 14.56 -5.76
CA TYR A 320 -10.03 13.64 -5.37
C TYR A 320 -10.18 13.27 -3.89
N PHE A 321 -9.74 12.06 -3.55
CA PHE A 321 -9.47 11.71 -2.15
C PHE A 321 -8.33 12.58 -1.63
N THR A 322 -8.47 13.17 -0.44
CA THR A 322 -7.39 13.96 0.16
C THR A 322 -6.20 13.07 0.53
N PRO A 323 -4.98 13.63 0.70
CA PRO A 323 -3.85 12.83 1.18
C PRO A 323 -4.13 12.11 2.51
N ARG A 324 -4.95 12.70 3.40
CA ARG A 324 -5.33 12.07 4.66
C ARG A 324 -6.27 10.88 4.44
N GLU A 325 -7.25 11.02 3.55
CA GLU A 325 -8.16 9.92 3.19
C GLU A 325 -7.41 8.76 2.50
N VAL A 326 -6.46 9.07 1.60
CA VAL A 326 -5.58 8.06 1.00
C VAL A 326 -4.74 7.35 2.07
N ALA A 327 -4.19 8.09 3.03
CA ALA A 327 -3.46 7.51 4.15
C ALA A 327 -4.36 6.63 5.05
N ASN A 328 -5.62 7.01 5.25
CA ASN A 328 -6.61 6.18 5.98
C ASN A 328 -6.87 4.85 5.25
N LEU A 329 -6.98 4.88 3.92
CA LEU A 329 -7.15 3.66 3.10
C LEU A 329 -5.88 2.78 3.11
N HIS A 330 -4.71 3.38 3.31
CA HIS A 330 -3.46 2.67 3.60
C HIS A 330 -3.37 2.20 5.06
N SER A 331 -4.37 2.49 5.88
CA SER A 331 -4.44 2.17 7.31
C SER A 331 -3.33 2.81 8.16
N PHE A 332 -2.78 3.94 7.73
CA PHE A 332 -1.94 4.76 8.59
C PHE A 332 -2.75 5.27 9.78
N PRO A 333 -2.14 5.38 10.97
CA PRO A 333 -2.84 5.88 12.15
C PRO A 333 -3.22 7.36 11.99
N SER A 334 -4.09 7.84 12.90
CA SER A 334 -4.65 9.20 12.85
C SER A 334 -3.60 10.28 13.13
N ASP A 335 -2.54 9.95 13.89
CA ASP A 335 -1.41 10.82 14.17
C ASP A 335 -0.40 10.92 13.02
N PHE A 336 -0.44 10.00 12.04
CA PHE A 336 0.37 10.14 10.82
C PHE A 336 0.04 11.44 10.10
N SER A 337 1.06 12.23 9.82
CA SER A 337 0.88 13.51 9.14
C SER A 337 2.11 13.91 8.33
N PHE A 338 1.95 14.92 7.49
CA PHE A 338 3.04 15.48 6.70
C PHE A 338 3.51 16.78 7.33
N PRO A 339 4.83 17.04 7.38
CA PRO A 339 5.33 18.33 7.85
C PRO A 339 4.82 19.46 6.95
N GLU A 340 4.88 20.68 7.49
CA GLU A 340 4.57 21.88 6.75
C GLU A 340 5.50 22.02 5.52
N GLY A 341 5.00 22.59 4.43
CA GLY A 341 5.77 22.76 3.19
C GLY A 341 5.75 21.57 2.23
N ILE A 342 5.37 20.36 2.66
CA ILE A 342 5.19 19.24 1.73
C ILE A 342 3.95 19.47 0.87
N THR A 343 4.17 19.71 -0.43
CA THR A 343 3.10 20.00 -1.38
C THR A 343 2.15 18.82 -1.56
N ARG A 344 0.89 19.08 -1.95
CA ARG A 344 -0.09 18.01 -2.19
C ARG A 344 0.39 16.94 -3.18
N LYS A 345 1.03 17.38 -4.27
CA LYS A 345 1.59 16.47 -5.30
C LYS A 345 2.65 15.55 -4.71
N GLN A 346 3.51 16.08 -3.84
CA GLN A 346 4.51 15.29 -3.11
C GLN A 346 3.84 14.29 -2.15
N ARG A 347 2.83 14.70 -1.39
CA ARG A 347 2.08 13.80 -0.49
C ARG A 347 1.48 12.62 -1.24
N TYR A 348 0.80 12.85 -2.38
CA TYR A 348 0.27 11.76 -3.20
C TYR A 348 1.36 10.88 -3.80
N SER A 349 2.49 11.47 -4.22
CA SER A 349 3.63 10.70 -4.73
C SER A 349 4.18 9.74 -3.67
N LEU A 350 4.34 10.22 -2.44
CA LEU A 350 4.82 9.42 -1.31
C LEU A 350 3.82 8.32 -0.93
N LEU A 351 2.53 8.66 -0.77
CA LEU A 351 1.47 7.70 -0.45
C LEU A 351 1.31 6.66 -1.56
N GLY A 352 1.36 7.06 -2.82
CA GLY A 352 1.25 6.15 -3.96
C GLY A 352 2.34 5.08 -3.99
N ASN A 353 3.53 5.38 -3.46
CA ASN A 353 4.64 4.44 -3.31
C ASN A 353 4.61 3.68 -1.96
N SER A 354 3.73 4.04 -1.03
CA SER A 354 3.65 3.39 0.28
C SER A 354 2.93 2.04 0.23
N LEU A 355 2.80 1.39 1.38
CA LEU A 355 2.17 0.08 1.54
C LEU A 355 0.90 0.19 2.38
N SER A 356 0.15 -0.92 2.49
CA SER A 356 -0.96 -1.00 3.44
C SER A 356 -0.48 -1.46 4.80
N VAL A 357 -0.57 -0.58 5.81
CA VAL A 357 -0.17 -0.86 7.19
C VAL A 357 -0.97 -2.02 7.78
N ALA A 358 -2.26 -2.14 7.43
CA ALA A 358 -3.09 -3.24 7.90
C ALA A 358 -2.62 -4.59 7.36
N VAL A 359 -2.26 -4.67 6.08
CA VAL A 359 -1.79 -5.92 5.46
C VAL A 359 -0.44 -6.33 6.04
N VAL A 360 0.51 -5.40 6.13
CA VAL A 360 1.85 -5.73 6.65
C VAL A 360 1.78 -6.06 8.14
N ALA A 361 0.98 -5.35 8.95
CA ALA A 361 0.83 -5.68 10.35
C ALA A 361 0.29 -7.11 10.54
N HIS A 362 -0.73 -7.50 9.77
CA HIS A 362 -1.30 -8.85 9.80
C HIS A 362 -0.26 -9.92 9.42
N LEU A 363 0.58 -9.65 8.41
CA LEU A 363 1.65 -10.55 8.00
C LEU A 363 2.80 -10.62 9.03
N LEU A 364 3.09 -9.52 9.72
CA LEU A 364 4.06 -9.50 10.82
C LEU A 364 3.56 -10.25 12.05
N GLU A 365 2.27 -10.12 12.40
CA GLU A 365 1.64 -10.93 13.46
C GLU A 365 1.81 -12.42 13.18
N TYR A 366 1.59 -12.84 11.93
CA TYR A 366 1.86 -14.21 11.50
C TYR A 366 3.35 -14.57 11.56
N LEU A 367 4.23 -13.70 11.06
CA LEU A 367 5.68 -13.93 11.03
C LEU A 367 6.25 -14.13 12.44
N PHE A 368 5.73 -13.43 13.45
CA PHE A 368 6.26 -13.49 14.81
C PHE A 368 5.66 -14.60 15.67
N GLN A 369 4.63 -15.30 15.21
CA GLN A 369 4.07 -16.46 15.92
C GLN A 369 4.95 -17.69 15.70
N GLU A 370 5.24 -18.43 16.76
CA GLU A 370 6.03 -19.66 16.69
C GLU A 370 5.16 -20.91 16.60
N GLY A 371 5.49 -21.79 15.63
CA GLY A 371 4.92 -23.13 15.51
C GLY A 371 5.28 -24.02 16.69
N SER A 372 4.31 -24.79 17.19
CA SER A 372 4.58 -25.90 18.10
C SER A 372 5.40 -26.96 17.37
N GLY A 373 6.55 -27.33 17.92
CA GLY A 373 7.46 -28.35 17.39
C GLY A 373 6.94 -29.77 17.50
#